data_AF-A0A6G7SI60-F1
#
_entry.id   AF-A0A6G7SI60-F1
#
_cell.length_a   1.000
_cell.length_b   1.000
_cell.length_c   1.000
_cell.angle_alpha   90.00
_cell.angle_beta   90.00
_cell.angle_gamma   90.00
#
_symmetry.space_group_name_H-M   'P 1'
#
loop_
_entity.id
_entity.type
_entity.pdbx_description
1 polymer ?
#
loop_
_entity_poly.entity_id
_entity_poly.type
_entity_poly.pdbx_seq_one_letter_code
_entity_poly.pdbx_strand_id
1 'polypeptide(L)'
;ALNQLIKRSLNAVDGKGDPIDYLLLVTLVALVLLGIIFSALFFFMDSSTWTSSLFFYLMTAVLGLGVFMPWLQYLIKRHPLFWLVEFLVQSKTRLYLLGFWAFLFLTACAVVLYQNSKKSSDSKKPQASSITRKYFHFLAVVTYIPGLLYDRPLLYVAAVVCLAVFVLLEYVRYFRIKPFGQTLRTLLTLFLDERDSGPLILT
;
A
#
# COMPACT_ATOMS: atom_id res chain seq x y z
N ALA A 1 44.18 7.24 21.39
CA ALA A 1 42.90 6.50 21.55
C ALA A 1 41.68 7.42 21.58
N LEU A 2 41.67 8.48 22.41
CA LEU A 2 40.52 9.41 22.55
C LEU A 2 40.12 10.11 21.24
N ASN A 3 41.07 10.64 20.47
CA ASN A 3 40.79 11.29 19.18
C ASN A 3 40.18 10.34 18.13
N GLN A 4 40.51 9.05 18.18
CA GLN A 4 39.92 8.04 17.29
C GLN A 4 38.48 7.72 17.71
N LEU A 5 38.20 7.71 19.01
CA LEU A 5 36.86 7.52 19.56
C LEU A 5 35.96 8.73 19.29
N ILE A 6 36.48 9.95 19.40
CA ILE A 6 35.77 11.19 19.05
C ILE A 6 35.50 11.26 17.55
N LYS A 7 36.46 10.85 16.71
CA LYS A 7 36.26 10.79 15.25
C LYS A 7 35.24 9.71 14.86
N ARG A 8 35.21 8.57 15.57
CA ARG A 8 34.17 7.54 15.40
C ARG A 8 32.81 7.99 15.92
N SER A 9 32.73 8.71 17.03
CA SER A 9 31.46 9.23 17.55
C SER A 9 30.92 10.35 16.67
N LEU A 10 31.77 11.22 16.14
CA LEU A 10 31.37 12.25 15.17
C LEU A 10 30.94 11.63 13.83
N ASN A 11 31.63 10.59 13.34
CA ASN A 11 31.20 9.85 12.14
C ASN A 11 29.93 9.00 12.38
N ALA A 12 29.67 8.58 13.62
CA ALA A 12 28.43 7.90 14.00
C ALA A 12 27.26 8.88 14.19
N VAL A 13 27.55 10.13 14.56
CA VAL A 13 26.59 11.24 14.66
C VAL A 13 26.30 11.85 13.28
N ASP A 14 27.19 11.68 12.30
CA ASP A 14 26.88 11.83 10.86
C ASP A 14 26.06 10.62 10.34
N GLY A 15 25.14 10.15 11.20
CA GLY A 15 24.22 9.05 11.02
C GLY A 15 23.27 9.35 9.88
N LYS A 16 23.76 9.15 8.67
CA LYS A 16 22.94 8.93 7.49
C LYS A 16 22.14 7.66 7.77
N GLY A 17 20.96 7.81 8.36
CA GLY A 17 19.98 6.73 8.44
C GLY A 17 19.82 6.10 7.06
N ASP A 18 19.63 4.80 7.01
CA ASP A 18 19.40 4.12 5.74
C ASP A 18 18.20 4.80 5.07
N PRO A 19 18.24 5.12 3.77
CA PRO A 19 17.09 5.66 3.05
C PRO A 19 15.76 4.95 3.36
N ILE A 20 15.82 3.66 3.68
CA ILE A 20 14.70 2.81 4.08
C ILE A 20 14.02 3.31 5.37
N ASP A 21 14.78 3.84 6.34
CA ASP A 21 14.29 4.22 7.67
C ASP A 21 13.25 5.36 7.60
N TYR A 22 13.38 6.23 6.60
CA TYR A 22 12.49 7.38 6.42
C TYR A 22 11.20 7.03 5.66
N LEU A 23 11.15 5.89 4.96
CA LEU A 23 10.02 5.54 4.10
C LEU A 23 8.72 5.41 4.88
N LEU A 24 8.69 4.56 5.92
CA LEU A 24 7.47 4.33 6.69
C LEU A 24 6.97 5.62 7.34
N LEU A 25 7.88 6.41 7.93
CA LEU A 25 7.52 7.67 8.58
C LEU A 25 6.88 8.65 7.59
N VAL A 26 7.53 8.90 6.46
CA VAL A 26 7.01 9.84 5.44
C VAL A 26 5.71 9.31 4.84
N THR A 27 5.61 8.01 4.57
CA THR A 27 4.38 7.38 4.08
C THR A 27 3.24 7.52 5.08
N LEU A 28 3.46 7.26 6.37
CA LEU A 28 2.42 7.40 7.39
C LEU A 28 1.95 8.85 7.53
N VAL A 29 2.88 9.80 7.61
CA VAL A 29 2.55 11.23 7.65
C VAL A 29 1.74 11.63 6.41
N ALA A 30 2.15 11.17 5.23
CA ALA A 30 1.45 11.45 3.99
C ALA A 30 0.02 10.91 3.98
N LEU A 31 -0.17 9.64 4.36
CA LEU A 31 -1.49 9.00 4.38
C LEU A 31 -2.43 9.65 5.39
N VAL A 32 -1.93 10.00 6.59
CA VAL A 32 -2.73 10.66 7.62
C VAL A 32 -3.13 12.07 7.20
N LEU A 33 -2.18 12.87 6.71
CA LEU A 33 -2.48 14.24 6.24
C LEU A 33 -3.48 14.22 5.09
N LEU A 34 -3.27 13.31 4.13
CA LEU A 34 -4.18 13.14 3.00
C LEU A 34 -5.59 12.71 3.46
N GLY A 35 -5.68 11.80 4.44
CA GLY A 35 -6.94 11.38 5.04
C GLY A 35 -7.67 12.53 5.74
N ILE A 36 -6.96 13.36 6.51
CA ILE A 36 -7.53 14.54 7.18
C ILE A 36 -8.03 15.55 6.14
N ILE A 37 -7.22 15.86 5.12
CA ILE A 37 -7.57 16.81 4.06
C ILE A 37 -8.82 16.35 3.31
N PHE A 38 -8.88 15.09 2.88
CA PHE A 38 -10.03 14.59 2.15
C PHE A 38 -11.27 14.41 3.02
N SER A 39 -11.12 14.03 4.29
CA SER A 39 -12.26 13.97 5.22
C SER A 39 -12.86 15.36 5.43
N ALA A 40 -12.03 16.39 5.64
CA ALA A 40 -12.50 17.76 5.76
C ALA A 40 -13.14 18.27 4.46
N LEU A 41 -12.53 18.00 3.32
CA LEU A 41 -13.03 18.47 2.03
C LEU A 41 -14.34 17.81 1.62
N PHE A 42 -14.47 16.49 1.80
CA PHE A 42 -15.71 15.77 1.48
C PHE A 42 -16.78 15.88 2.56
N PHE A 43 -16.46 16.49 3.70
CA PHE A 43 -17.50 16.96 4.62
C PHE A 43 -18.32 18.12 4.01
N PHE A 44 -17.67 18.96 3.19
CA PHE A 44 -18.32 20.12 2.56
C PHE A 44 -18.72 19.89 1.10
N MET A 45 -18.16 18.89 0.43
CA MET A 45 -18.40 18.63 -1.00
C MET A 45 -18.83 17.18 -1.24
N ASP A 46 -19.82 16.97 -2.11
CA ASP A 46 -20.24 15.63 -2.53
C ASP A 46 -19.11 14.91 -3.27
N SER A 47 -18.62 13.81 -2.68
CA SER A 47 -17.51 13.02 -3.19
C SER A 47 -17.90 12.13 -4.39
N SER A 48 -19.19 11.94 -4.66
CA SER A 48 -19.69 11.04 -5.69
C SER A 48 -19.66 11.62 -7.12
N THR A 49 -19.30 12.89 -7.25
CA THR A 49 -19.21 13.58 -8.54
C THR A 49 -17.87 13.30 -9.25
N TRP A 50 -17.86 13.44 -10.59
CA TRP A 50 -16.63 13.31 -11.38
C TRP A 50 -15.62 14.42 -11.06
N THR A 51 -16.10 15.63 -10.79
CA THR A 51 -15.25 16.78 -10.41
C THR A 51 -14.52 16.52 -9.11
N SER A 52 -15.23 16.04 -8.07
CA SER A 52 -14.63 15.64 -6.80
C SER A 52 -13.61 14.51 -6.94
N SER A 53 -13.88 13.56 -7.85
CA SER A 53 -12.96 12.47 -8.13
C SER A 53 -11.69 12.95 -8.83
N LEU A 54 -11.82 13.85 -9.81
CA LEU A 54 -10.69 14.49 -10.46
C LEU A 54 -9.85 15.27 -9.44
N PHE A 55 -10.52 16.03 -8.56
CA PHE A 55 -9.86 16.76 -7.49
C PHE A 55 -9.09 15.82 -6.56
N PHE A 56 -9.68 14.69 -6.16
CA PHE A 56 -9.01 13.68 -5.34
C PHE A 56 -7.71 13.19 -5.98
N TYR A 57 -7.74 12.75 -7.25
CA TYR A 57 -6.54 12.24 -7.91
C TYR A 57 -5.49 13.34 -8.13
N LEU A 58 -5.90 14.53 -8.57
CA LEU A 58 -4.99 15.66 -8.79
C LEU A 58 -4.34 16.11 -7.48
N MET A 59 -5.11 16.30 -6.41
CA MET A 59 -4.59 16.71 -5.11
C MET A 59 -3.66 15.64 -4.54
N THR A 60 -4.02 14.36 -4.65
CA THR A 60 -3.13 13.25 -4.24
C THR A 60 -1.81 13.29 -5.02
N ALA A 61 -1.86 13.51 -6.33
CA ALA A 61 -0.66 13.62 -7.16
C ALA A 61 0.18 14.85 -6.81
N VAL A 62 -0.45 16.01 -6.60
CA VAL A 62 0.24 17.26 -6.25
C VAL A 62 0.90 17.16 -4.88
N LEU A 63 0.20 16.65 -3.86
CA LEU A 63 0.80 16.45 -2.54
C LEU A 63 1.88 15.36 -2.56
N GLY A 64 1.61 14.24 -3.25
CA GLY A 64 2.56 13.14 -3.41
C GLY A 64 3.86 13.56 -4.09
N LEU A 65 3.76 14.14 -5.28
CA LEU A 65 4.91 14.50 -6.12
C LEU A 65 5.52 15.85 -5.75
N GLY A 66 4.72 16.80 -5.27
CA GLY A 66 5.14 18.17 -4.98
C GLY A 66 5.57 18.41 -3.53
N VAL A 67 5.10 17.61 -2.58
CA VAL A 67 5.42 17.80 -1.14
C VAL A 67 6.16 16.59 -0.58
N PHE A 68 5.54 15.40 -0.63
CA PHE A 68 6.11 14.22 0.02
C PHE A 68 7.35 13.68 -0.70
N MET A 69 7.37 13.69 -2.03
CA MET A 69 8.53 13.22 -2.79
C MET A 69 9.77 14.11 -2.60
N PRO A 70 9.68 15.46 -2.67
CA PRO A 70 10.81 16.34 -2.36
C PRO A 70 11.23 16.27 -0.89
N TRP A 71 10.28 16.09 0.03
CA TRP A 71 10.62 15.89 1.45
C TRP A 71 11.41 14.60 1.67
N LEU A 72 10.97 13.50 1.04
CA LEU A 72 11.71 12.24 1.07
C LEU A 72 13.08 12.37 0.38
N GLN A 73 13.16 13.09 -0.74
CA GLN A 73 14.43 13.41 -1.40
C GLN A 73 15.37 14.18 -0.48
N TYR A 74 14.84 15.11 0.30
CA TYR A 74 15.62 15.88 1.26
C TYR A 74 16.16 15.01 2.40
N LEU A 75 15.41 14.01 2.87
CA LEU A 75 15.84 13.08 3.92
C LEU A 75 16.85 12.05 3.40
N ILE A 76 16.54 11.41 2.26
CA ILE A 76 17.37 10.40 1.62
C ILE A 76 18.65 11.01 0.99
N LYS A 77 18.66 12.33 0.72
CA LYS A 77 19.71 13.06 -0.03
C LYS A 77 19.93 12.53 -1.45
N ARG A 78 18.97 11.77 -1.97
CA ARG A 78 18.95 11.22 -3.31
C ARG A 78 17.51 11.22 -3.82
N HIS A 79 17.34 11.29 -5.13
CA HIS A 79 16.02 11.20 -5.74
C HIS A 79 15.37 9.82 -5.41
N PRO A 80 14.23 9.79 -4.69
CA PRO A 80 13.70 8.55 -4.12
C PRO A 80 13.29 7.51 -5.16
N LEU A 81 12.77 7.93 -6.32
CA LEU A 81 12.40 6.98 -7.39
C LEU A 81 13.61 6.27 -7.98
N PHE A 82 14.73 6.98 -8.17
CA PHE A 82 15.96 6.37 -8.68
C PHE A 82 16.56 5.44 -7.64
N TRP A 83 16.57 5.86 -6.37
CA TRP A 83 16.97 4.99 -5.27
C TRP A 83 16.14 3.71 -5.22
N LEU A 84 14.80 3.81 -5.36
CA LEU A 84 13.91 2.65 -5.32
C LEU A 84 14.17 1.69 -6.48
N VAL A 85 14.31 2.20 -7.71
CA VAL A 85 14.58 1.35 -8.88
C VAL A 85 15.92 0.62 -8.71
N GLU A 86 16.97 1.33 -8.29
CA GLU A 86 18.27 0.71 -8.03
C GLU A 86 18.20 -0.33 -6.92
N PHE A 87 17.47 -0.03 -5.85
CA PHE A 87 17.22 -0.97 -4.76
C PHE A 87 16.54 -2.24 -5.27
N LEU A 88 15.49 -2.13 -6.10
CA LEU A 88 14.76 -3.29 -6.62
C LEU A 88 15.61 -4.15 -7.56
N VAL A 89 16.47 -3.54 -8.38
CA VAL A 89 17.29 -4.25 -9.38
C VAL A 89 18.66 -4.68 -8.83
N GLN A 90 19.01 -4.28 -7.61
CA GLN A 90 20.33 -4.51 -7.00
C GLN A 90 20.77 -5.98 -6.97
N SER A 91 19.83 -6.92 -6.82
CA SER A 91 20.12 -8.35 -6.64
C SER A 91 19.20 -9.23 -7.46
N LYS A 92 19.74 -10.32 -8.03
CA LYS A 92 18.96 -11.37 -8.70
C LYS A 92 17.90 -11.96 -7.77
N THR A 93 18.20 -12.11 -6.49
CA THR A 93 17.25 -12.61 -5.48
C THR A 93 16.03 -11.69 -5.40
N ARG A 94 16.22 -10.36 -5.40
CA ARG A 94 15.11 -9.40 -5.40
C ARG A 94 14.26 -9.52 -6.65
N LEU A 95 14.89 -9.64 -7.81
CA LEU A 95 14.18 -9.82 -9.08
C LEU A 95 13.34 -11.12 -9.09
N TYR A 96 13.89 -12.24 -8.62
CA TYR A 96 13.15 -13.49 -8.51
C TYR A 96 11.99 -13.40 -7.51
N LEU A 97 12.19 -12.76 -6.35
CA LEU A 97 11.14 -12.52 -5.36
C LEU A 97 10.02 -11.64 -5.94
N LEU A 98 10.36 -10.55 -6.62
CA LEU A 98 9.40 -9.66 -7.28
C LEU A 98 8.60 -10.40 -8.36
N GLY A 99 9.25 -11.21 -9.19
CA GLY A 99 8.58 -12.03 -10.19
C GLY A 99 7.63 -13.05 -9.57
N PHE A 100 8.08 -13.72 -8.51
CA PHE A 100 7.26 -14.67 -7.75
C PHE A 100 6.04 -13.99 -7.12
N TRP A 101 6.23 -12.84 -6.45
CA TRP A 101 5.13 -12.07 -5.87
C TRP A 101 4.17 -11.51 -6.92
N ALA A 102 4.66 -11.09 -8.08
CA ALA A 102 3.81 -10.67 -9.19
C ALA A 102 2.92 -11.82 -9.68
N PHE A 103 3.47 -13.03 -9.80
CA PHE A 103 2.69 -14.21 -10.12
C PHE A 103 1.62 -14.50 -9.05
N LEU A 104 1.99 -14.48 -7.76
CA LEU A 104 1.03 -14.65 -6.66
C LEU A 104 -0.09 -13.60 -6.71
N PHE A 105 0.24 -12.34 -6.93
CA PHE A 105 -0.73 -11.26 -7.06
C PHE A 105 -1.70 -11.49 -8.23
N LEU A 106 -1.19 -11.89 -9.40
CA LEU A 106 -2.04 -12.23 -10.55
C LEU A 106 -2.98 -13.40 -10.25
N THR A 107 -2.49 -14.44 -9.58
CA THR A 107 -3.35 -15.56 -9.16
C THR A 107 -4.44 -15.11 -8.18
N ALA A 108 -4.12 -14.21 -7.24
CA ALA A 108 -5.09 -13.65 -6.31
C ALA A 108 -6.19 -12.87 -7.04
N CYS A 109 -5.79 -11.99 -7.95
CA CYS A 109 -6.72 -11.22 -8.78
C CYS A 109 -7.63 -12.13 -9.62
N ALA A 110 -7.06 -13.14 -10.28
CA ALA A 110 -7.83 -14.10 -11.06
C ALA A 110 -8.87 -14.84 -10.20
N VAL A 111 -8.48 -15.29 -8.99
CA VAL A 111 -9.38 -15.97 -8.05
C VAL A 111 -10.51 -15.05 -7.60
N VAL A 112 -10.23 -13.79 -7.27
CA VAL A 112 -11.27 -12.82 -6.86
C VAL A 112 -12.25 -12.54 -8.00
N LEU A 113 -11.75 -12.29 -9.21
CA LEU A 113 -12.58 -12.03 -10.38
C LEU A 113 -13.45 -13.24 -10.74
N TYR A 114 -12.88 -14.44 -10.69
CA TYR A 114 -13.61 -15.69 -10.92
C TYR A 114 -14.73 -15.91 -9.90
N GLN A 115 -14.43 -15.72 -8.60
CA GLN A 115 -15.44 -15.86 -7.55
C GLN A 115 -16.55 -14.80 -7.66
N ASN A 116 -16.20 -13.57 -8.03
CA ASN A 116 -17.18 -12.49 -8.22
C ASN A 116 -18.13 -12.78 -9.39
N SER A 117 -17.57 -13.21 -10.53
CA SER A 117 -18.34 -13.60 -11.71
C SER A 117 -19.32 -14.73 -11.40
N LYS A 118 -18.87 -15.75 -10.65
CA LYS A 118 -19.72 -16.87 -10.25
C LYS A 118 -20.84 -16.47 -9.28
N LYS A 119 -20.56 -15.59 -8.30
CA LYS A 119 -21.56 -15.05 -7.36
C LYS A 119 -22.66 -14.26 -8.07
N SER A 120 -22.34 -13.57 -9.17
CA SER A 120 -23.35 -12.81 -9.93
C SER A 120 -24.33 -13.72 -10.71
N SER A 121 -24.01 -15.00 -10.91
CA SER A 121 -24.81 -15.95 -11.69
C SER A 121 -25.66 -16.92 -10.87
N ASP A 122 -25.37 -17.10 -9.57
CA ASP A 122 -26.04 -18.08 -8.72
C ASP A 122 -26.60 -17.37 -7.48
N SER A 123 -27.91 -17.17 -7.42
CA SER A 123 -28.64 -16.37 -6.43
C SER A 123 -28.75 -17.02 -5.03
N LYS A 124 -27.88 -17.98 -4.70
CA LYS A 124 -27.89 -18.68 -3.40
C LYS A 124 -26.98 -17.99 -2.38
N LYS A 125 -27.60 -17.56 -1.27
CA LYS A 125 -27.13 -17.11 0.06
C LYS A 125 -25.65 -16.73 0.29
N PRO A 126 -25.37 -15.71 1.12
CA PRO A 126 -24.03 -15.22 1.39
C PRO A 126 -23.25 -16.17 2.32
N GLN A 127 -22.72 -17.25 1.76
CA GLN A 127 -21.52 -17.85 2.32
C GLN A 127 -20.34 -17.12 1.69
N ALA A 128 -19.99 -15.94 2.21
CA ALA A 128 -18.64 -15.39 2.06
C ALA A 128 -17.70 -16.42 2.69
N SER A 129 -17.31 -17.40 1.86
CA SER A 129 -16.90 -18.71 2.34
C SER A 129 -15.60 -18.57 3.10
N SER A 130 -15.52 -19.14 4.30
CA SER A 130 -14.27 -19.30 5.07
C SER A 130 -13.08 -19.78 4.22
N ILE A 131 -13.35 -20.42 3.08
CA ILE A 131 -12.39 -20.85 2.06
C ILE A 131 -11.66 -19.66 1.41
N THR A 132 -12.34 -18.57 1.04
CA THR A 132 -11.70 -17.39 0.45
C THR A 132 -10.74 -16.76 1.45
N ARG A 133 -11.16 -16.59 2.71
CA ARG A 133 -10.30 -16.12 3.79
C ARG A 133 -9.07 -17.01 3.99
N LYS A 134 -9.24 -18.33 3.98
CA LYS A 134 -8.12 -19.30 4.07
C LYS A 134 -7.16 -19.19 2.90
N TYR A 135 -7.66 -19.00 1.68
CA TYR A 135 -6.83 -18.82 0.48
C TYR A 135 -5.96 -17.56 0.58
N PHE A 136 -6.54 -16.44 1.02
CA PHE A 136 -5.79 -15.20 1.22
C PHE A 136 -4.77 -15.30 2.36
N HIS A 137 -5.11 -15.96 3.47
CA HIS A 137 -4.13 -16.22 4.54
C HIS A 137 -2.99 -17.09 4.04
N PHE A 138 -3.28 -18.14 3.26
CA PHE A 138 -2.27 -18.99 2.65
C PHE A 138 -1.37 -18.18 1.71
N LEU A 139 -1.95 -17.36 0.84
CA LEU A 139 -1.20 -16.49 -0.06
C LEU A 139 -0.31 -15.50 0.69
N ALA A 140 -0.80 -14.93 1.80
CA ALA A 140 -0.01 -14.07 2.66
C ALA A 140 1.18 -14.84 3.25
N VAL A 141 0.98 -16.03 3.80
CA VAL A 141 2.07 -16.87 4.33
C VAL A 141 3.10 -17.18 3.25
N VAL A 142 2.66 -17.58 2.05
CA VAL A 142 3.54 -17.88 0.90
C VAL A 142 4.29 -16.63 0.40
N THR A 143 3.73 -15.43 0.59
CA THR A 143 4.39 -14.16 0.24
C THR A 143 5.43 -13.78 1.31
N TYR A 144 5.08 -13.86 2.59
CA TYR A 144 5.92 -13.40 3.70
C TYR A 144 7.11 -14.31 4.01
N ILE A 145 6.94 -15.65 3.95
CA ILE A 145 8.02 -16.60 4.23
C ILE A 145 9.28 -16.35 3.37
N PRO A 146 9.20 -16.34 2.03
CA PRO A 146 10.38 -16.12 1.21
C PRO A 146 10.94 -14.69 1.38
N GLY A 147 10.09 -13.68 1.61
CA GLY A 147 10.57 -12.34 1.93
C GLY A 147 11.40 -12.31 3.22
N LEU A 148 10.94 -12.98 4.27
CA LEU A 148 11.62 -12.98 5.57
C LEU A 148 12.94 -13.77 5.56
N LEU A 149 12.98 -14.85 4.77
CA LEU A 149 14.14 -15.72 4.62
C LEU A 149 15.22 -15.13 3.71
N TYR A 150 14.82 -14.55 2.57
CA TYR A 150 15.77 -14.17 1.52
C TYR A 150 16.10 -12.68 1.48
N ASP A 151 15.16 -11.77 1.76
CA ASP A 151 15.41 -10.31 1.71
C ASP A 151 14.41 -9.50 2.56
N ARG A 152 14.77 -9.30 3.84
CA ARG A 152 13.95 -8.52 4.78
C ARG A 152 13.80 -7.04 4.39
N PRO A 153 14.85 -6.34 3.91
CA PRO A 153 14.72 -4.98 3.40
C PRO A 153 13.70 -4.87 2.26
N LEU A 154 13.72 -5.80 1.30
CA LEU A 154 12.74 -5.80 0.20
C LEU A 154 11.32 -6.01 0.74
N LEU A 155 11.14 -6.96 1.65
CA LEU A 155 9.84 -7.23 2.27
C LEU A 155 9.32 -5.98 3.02
N TYR A 156 10.19 -5.27 3.73
CA TYR A 156 9.82 -4.02 4.41
C TYR A 156 9.35 -2.95 3.42
N VAL A 157 10.14 -2.66 2.38
CA VAL A 157 9.77 -1.66 1.37
C VAL A 157 8.46 -2.03 0.68
N ALA A 158 8.30 -3.30 0.31
CA ALA A 158 7.06 -3.81 -0.28
C ALA A 158 5.87 -3.66 0.67
N ALA A 159 6.03 -3.96 1.96
CA ALA A 159 4.97 -3.81 2.96
C ALA A 159 4.55 -2.34 3.14
N VAL A 160 5.50 -1.39 3.17
CA VAL A 160 5.20 0.06 3.23
C VAL A 160 4.43 0.51 1.98
N VAL A 161 4.84 0.06 0.79
CA VAL A 161 4.14 0.38 -0.46
C VAL A 161 2.74 -0.24 -0.48
N CYS A 162 2.59 -1.50 -0.07
CA CYS A 162 1.29 -2.17 0.03
C CYS A 162 0.36 -1.46 1.02
N LEU A 163 0.88 -1.04 2.18
CA LEU A 163 0.13 -0.24 3.16
C LEU A 163 -0.40 1.05 2.51
N ALA A 164 0.46 1.78 1.79
CA ALA A 164 0.04 3.00 1.11
C ALA A 164 -1.05 2.74 0.07
N VAL A 165 -0.88 1.69 -0.75
CA VAL A 165 -1.88 1.30 -1.76
C VAL A 165 -3.20 0.91 -1.10
N PHE A 166 -3.19 0.07 -0.06
CA PHE A 166 -4.42 -0.36 0.62
C PHE A 166 -5.15 0.80 1.29
N VAL A 167 -4.44 1.72 1.94
CA VAL A 167 -5.07 2.92 2.52
C VAL A 167 -5.64 3.83 1.44
N LEU A 168 -4.95 4.03 0.32
CA LEU A 168 -5.47 4.83 -0.80
C LEU A 168 -6.70 4.18 -1.45
N LEU A 169 -6.68 2.85 -1.65
CA LEU A 169 -7.83 2.11 -2.14
C LEU A 169 -9.01 2.20 -1.17
N GLU A 170 -8.73 2.18 0.14
CA GLU A 170 -9.74 2.37 1.17
C GLU A 170 -10.34 3.78 1.12
N TYR A 171 -9.54 4.83 0.90
CA TYR A 171 -10.06 6.18 0.66
C TYR A 171 -10.96 6.25 -0.59
N VAL A 172 -10.53 5.63 -1.70
CA VAL A 172 -11.34 5.54 -2.93
C VAL A 172 -12.68 4.83 -2.67
N ARG A 173 -12.67 3.72 -1.91
CA ARG A 173 -13.87 2.96 -1.53
C ARG A 173 -14.77 3.76 -0.59
N TYR A 174 -14.19 4.34 0.46
CA TYR A 174 -14.88 5.07 1.51
C TYR A 174 -15.58 6.31 0.94
N PHE A 175 -14.85 7.17 0.23
CA PHE A 175 -15.37 8.38 -0.40
C PHE A 175 -16.10 8.14 -1.74
N ARG A 176 -16.25 6.90 -2.20
CA ARG A 176 -16.95 6.54 -3.45
C ARG A 176 -16.38 7.26 -4.70
N ILE A 177 -15.06 7.42 -4.75
CA ILE A 177 -14.35 8.13 -5.82
C ILE A 177 -14.53 7.37 -7.14
N LYS A 178 -14.98 8.03 -8.21
CA LYS A 178 -15.17 7.42 -9.53
C LYS A 178 -13.83 7.20 -10.26
N PRO A 179 -13.73 6.23 -11.17
CA PRO A 179 -14.72 5.18 -11.46
C PRO A 179 -14.63 4.00 -10.49
N PHE A 180 -13.54 3.88 -9.72
CA PHE A 180 -13.19 2.65 -9.02
C PHE A 180 -13.93 2.41 -7.71
N GLY A 181 -14.48 3.45 -7.08
CA GLY A 181 -15.11 3.36 -5.76
C GLY A 181 -16.26 2.35 -5.70
N GLN A 182 -17.09 2.28 -6.75
CA GLN A 182 -18.17 1.29 -6.83
C GLN A 182 -17.64 -0.11 -7.13
N THR A 183 -16.69 -0.24 -8.06
CA THR A 183 -16.04 -1.52 -8.40
C THR A 183 -15.37 -2.14 -7.18
N LEU A 184 -14.62 -1.34 -6.40
CA LEU A 184 -13.95 -1.80 -5.17
C LEU A 184 -14.96 -2.26 -4.13
N ARG A 185 -16.08 -1.56 -3.93
CA ARG A 185 -17.14 -2.01 -3.01
C ARG A 185 -17.68 -3.38 -3.45
N THR A 186 -18.02 -3.55 -4.73
CA THR A 186 -18.54 -4.82 -5.25
C THR A 186 -17.53 -5.96 -5.09
N LEU A 187 -16.25 -5.73 -5.42
CA LEU A 187 -15.19 -6.72 -5.25
C LEU A 187 -14.99 -7.10 -3.77
N LEU A 188 -14.99 -6.10 -2.89
CA LEU A 188 -14.77 -6.31 -1.45
C LEU A 188 -15.97 -6.91 -0.72
N THR A 189 -17.19 -6.84 -1.28
CA THR A 189 -18.35 -7.57 -0.71
C THR A 189 -18.19 -9.08 -0.69
N LEU A 190 -17.19 -9.65 -1.38
CA LEU A 190 -16.83 -11.07 -1.25
C LEU A 190 -16.15 -11.40 0.08
N PHE A 191 -15.56 -10.40 0.73
CA PHE A 191 -14.83 -10.56 1.98
C PHE A 191 -15.64 -10.14 3.21
N LEU A 192 -16.78 -9.48 3.00
CA LEU A 192 -17.73 -9.13 4.06
C LEU A 192 -18.56 -10.36 4.45
N ASP A 193 -18.40 -10.84 5.67
CA ASP A 193 -19.31 -11.79 6.32
C ASP A 193 -20.50 -11.02 6.95
N GLU A 194 -21.65 -11.67 7.19
CA GLU A 194 -22.80 -11.03 7.86
C GLU A 194 -22.44 -10.50 9.26
N ARG A 195 -21.32 -10.98 9.82
CA ARG A 195 -20.76 -10.58 11.12
C ARG A 195 -19.95 -9.28 11.08
N ASP A 196 -19.52 -8.82 9.90
CA ASP A 196 -18.67 -7.63 9.71
C ASP A 196 -19.49 -6.40 9.29
N SER A 197 -20.65 -6.19 9.93
CA SER A 197 -21.58 -5.09 9.64
C SER A 197 -21.11 -3.74 10.23
N GLY A 198 -19.87 -3.32 9.92
CA GLY A 198 -19.30 -2.02 10.27
C GLY A 198 -18.88 -1.23 9.01
N PRO A 199 -18.77 0.11 9.08
CA PRO A 199 -18.40 0.94 7.91
C PRO A 199 -16.93 0.77 7.46
N LEU A 200 -16.06 0.25 8.33
CA LEU A 200 -14.63 0.11 8.11
C LEU A 200 -14.26 -1.37 7.88
N ILE A 201 -13.60 -1.67 6.76
CA ILE A 201 -13.06 -3.01 6.48
C ILE A 201 -11.53 -2.90 6.58
N LEU A 202 -10.97 -3.37 7.69
CA LEU A 202 -9.52 -3.48 7.88
C LEU A 202 -9.14 -4.97 7.86
N THR A 203 -9.04 -5.54 6.67
CA THR A 203 -8.45 -6.87 6.43
C THR A 203 -7.58 -6.82 5.20
#